data_AF-A0A4C1V5E8-F1
#
_entry.id   AF-A0A4C1V5E8-F1
#
_cell.length_a   1.000
_cell.length_b   1.000
_cell.length_c   1.000
_cell.angle_alpha   90.00
_cell.angle_beta   90.00
_cell.angle_gamma   90.00
#
_symmetry.space_group_name_H-M   'P 1'
#
loop_
_entity.id
_entity.type
_entity.pdbx_description
1 polymer ?
#
loop_
_entity_poly.entity_id
_entity_poly.type
_entity_poly.pdbx_seq_one_letter_code
_entity_poly.pdbx_strand_id
1 'polypeptide(L)'
;MYSVEWQKRELPRAHILLWMSEKIRPDKIDAIIYAEIPDPETDPEFYEIVTTNMIHVPCGKHNMSSPCIIENKCSKRHLRALLADTITGNDGYPLYRRRSEENNGRTLILKVKYKNVLVDNSWIVPY
;
A
#
# COMPACT_ATOMS: atom_id res chain seq x y z
N MET A 1 -10.59 -15.50 14.20
CA MET A 1 -9.74 -16.63 13.72
C MET A 1 -8.53 -16.02 13.06
N TYR A 2 -7.31 -16.54 13.30
CA TYR A 2 -6.13 -16.06 12.59
C TYR A 2 -5.26 -17.22 12.12
N SER A 3 -4.55 -17.02 11.02
CA SER A 3 -3.47 -17.90 10.56
C SER A 3 -2.23 -17.07 10.27
N VAL A 4 -1.05 -17.65 10.52
CA VAL A 4 0.23 -17.02 10.19
C VAL A 4 0.92 -17.89 9.16
N GLU A 5 1.33 -17.29 8.05
CA GLU A 5 2.08 -17.95 7.00
C GLU A 5 3.46 -17.30 6.82
N TRP A 6 4.47 -18.15 6.69
CA TRP A 6 5.84 -17.73 6.42
C TRP A 6 6.09 -17.80 4.90
N GLN A 7 6.25 -16.64 4.28
CA GLN A 7 6.58 -16.59 2.86
C GLN A 7 8.08 -16.79 2.65
N LYS A 8 8.45 -17.54 1.60
CA LYS A 8 9.84 -17.96 1.34
C LYS A 8 10.87 -16.81 1.27
N ARG A 9 10.42 -15.57 1.02
CA ARG A 9 11.26 -14.37 0.85
C ARG A 9 10.59 -13.06 1.30
N GLU A 10 9.50 -13.13 2.08
CA GLU A 10 8.80 -11.94 2.58
C GLU A 10 8.63 -12.02 4.10
N LEU A 11 8.21 -10.91 4.70
CA LEU A 11 7.87 -10.85 6.13
C LEU A 11 6.73 -11.84 6.46
N PRO A 12 6.63 -12.30 7.72
CA PRO A 12 5.51 -13.14 8.13
C PRO A 12 4.18 -12.43 7.88
N ARG A 13 3.24 -13.15 7.26
CA ARG A 13 1.91 -12.61 6.95
C ARG A 13 0.88 -13.25 7.86
N ALA A 14 0.12 -12.42 8.56
CA ALA A 14 -1.03 -12.85 9.33
C ALA A 14 -2.31 -12.59 8.53
N HIS A 15 -3.17 -13.61 8.42
CA HIS A 15 -4.56 -13.45 8.00
C HIS A 15 -5.40 -13.39 9.26
N ILE A 16 -5.96 -12.22 9.57
CA ILE A 16 -6.79 -11.99 10.77
C ILE A 16 -8.23 -11.75 10.31
N LEU A 17 -9.13 -12.65 10.67
CA LEU A 17 -10.57 -12.49 10.40
C LEU A 17 -11.28 -11.95 11.65
N LEU A 18 -11.89 -10.77 11.48
CA LEU A 18 -12.68 -10.07 12.49
C LEU A 18 -14.17 -10.09 12.09
N TRP A 19 -15.04 -10.48 13.02
CA TRP A 19 -16.50 -10.36 12.86
C TRP A 19 -16.98 -9.18 13.67
N MET A 20 -17.63 -8.24 13.02
CA MET A 20 -18.23 -7.07 13.65
C MET A 20 -19.74 -7.26 13.77
N SER A 21 -20.32 -6.79 14.88
CA SER A 21 -21.77 -6.82 15.09
C SER A 21 -22.52 -5.92 14.11
N GLU A 22 -21.88 -4.85 13.67
CA GLU A 22 -22.41 -3.89 12.70
C GLU A 22 -21.49 -3.76 11.49
N LYS A 23 -22.07 -3.32 10.36
CA LYS A 23 -21.29 -3.03 9.15
C LYS A 23 -20.36 -1.84 9.42
N ILE A 24 -19.05 -2.04 9.21
CA ILE A 24 -18.08 -0.95 9.34
C ILE A 24 -18.32 0.12 8.29
N ARG A 25 -18.26 1.38 8.72
CA ARG A 25 -18.29 2.52 7.82
C ARG A 25 -16.89 2.77 7.24
N PRO A 26 -16.77 3.27 5.99
CA PRO A 26 -15.47 3.52 5.38
C PRO A 26 -14.53 4.39 6.23
N ASP A 27 -15.05 5.42 6.90
CA ASP A 27 -14.26 6.31 7.78
C ASP A 27 -13.63 5.59 8.98
N LYS A 28 -14.20 4.46 9.40
CA LYS A 28 -13.65 3.62 10.47
C LYS A 28 -12.57 2.66 9.97
N ILE A 29 -12.58 2.31 8.68
CA ILE A 29 -11.53 1.50 8.06
C ILE A 29 -10.22 2.30 8.05
N ASP A 30 -10.29 3.60 7.73
CA ASP A 30 -9.14 4.50 7.66
C ASP A 30 -8.45 4.73 9.03
N ALA A 31 -9.12 4.39 10.13
CA ALA A 31 -8.53 4.43 11.48
C ALA A 31 -7.72 3.17 11.82
N ILE A 32 -7.81 2.13 10.98
CA ILE A 32 -7.22 0.81 11.23
C ILE A 32 -6.22 0.46 10.13
N ILE A 33 -6.57 0.73 8.87
CA ILE A 33 -5.77 0.38 7.70
C ILE A 33 -5.38 1.66 6.96
N TYR A 34 -4.09 1.83 6.74
CA TYR A 34 -3.53 2.96 6.02
C TYR A 34 -2.89 2.48 4.72
N ALA A 35 -2.94 3.32 3.69
CA ALA A 35 -2.27 3.07 2.41
C ALA A 35 -1.56 4.34 1.92
N GLU A 36 -0.99 5.10 2.85
CA GLU A 36 -0.37 6.40 2.59
C GLU A 36 1.06 6.46 3.16
N ILE A 37 1.87 7.34 2.61
CA ILE A 37 3.20 7.70 3.13
C ILE A 37 2.99 8.58 4.39
N PRO A 38 3.52 8.16 5.56
CA PRO A 38 3.41 8.91 6.81
C PRO A 38 4.12 10.27 6.74
N ASP A 39 3.91 11.10 7.77
CA ASP A 39 4.67 12.35 7.92
C ASP A 39 6.00 12.07 8.64
N PRO A 40 7.16 12.28 7.99
CA PRO A 40 8.45 12.10 8.63
C PRO A 40 8.69 13.04 9.81
N GLU A 41 8.01 14.20 9.89
CA GLU A 41 8.16 15.14 11.00
C GLU A 41 7.34 14.74 12.23
N THR A 42 6.23 14.04 12.02
CA THR A 42 5.34 13.62 13.11
C THR A 42 5.81 12.32 13.74
N ASP A 43 6.21 11.35 12.90
CA ASP A 43 6.71 10.05 13.33
C ASP A 43 7.79 9.54 12.36
N PRO A 44 9.06 9.93 12.58
CA PRO A 44 10.16 9.54 11.70
C PRO A 44 10.39 8.02 11.65
N GLU A 45 10.19 7.33 12.78
CA GLU A 45 10.40 5.88 12.88
C GLU A 45 9.33 5.14 12.06
N PHE A 46 8.06 5.53 12.21
CA PHE A 46 6.98 4.97 11.42
C PHE A 46 7.14 5.27 9.93
N TYR A 47 7.56 6.48 9.58
CA TYR A 47 7.90 6.83 8.22
C TYR A 47 8.98 5.91 7.64
N GLU A 48 10.08 5.67 8.37
CA GLU A 48 11.16 4.78 7.94
C GLU A 48 10.67 3.34 7.74
N ILE A 49 9.87 2.81 8.67
CA ILE A 49 9.30 1.47 8.59
C ILE A 49 8.41 1.34 7.35
N VAL A 50 7.49 2.29 7.14
CA VAL A 50 6.53 2.26 6.02
C VAL A 50 7.25 2.43 4.69
N THR A 51 8.19 3.38 4.59
CA THR A 51 8.91 3.63 3.33
C THR A 51 9.88 2.50 2.96
N THR A 52 10.38 1.77 3.95
CA THR A 52 11.25 0.61 3.73
C THR A 52 10.47 -0.65 3.36
N ASN A 53 9.35 -0.92 4.05
CA ASN A 53 8.69 -2.23 4.00
C ASN A 53 7.35 -2.23 3.23
N MET A 54 6.65 -1.09 3.19
CA MET A 54 5.28 -1.02 2.69
C MET A 54 5.17 -0.33 1.34
N ILE A 55 6.29 -0.02 0.67
CA ILE A 55 6.25 0.46 -0.71
C ILE A 55 6.37 -0.74 -1.66
N HIS A 56 5.41 -0.88 -2.58
CA HIS A 56 5.59 -1.75 -3.71
C HIS A 56 6.74 -1.24 -4.56
N VAL A 57 7.89 -1.92 -4.50
CA VAL A 57 9.11 -1.53 -5.23
C VAL A 57 8.78 -1.26 -6.70
N PRO A 58 9.20 -0.09 -7.26
CA PRO A 58 8.87 0.27 -8.62
C PRO A 58 9.15 -0.83 -9.65
N CYS A 59 8.10 -1.25 -10.35
CA CYS A 59 8.12 -2.36 -11.30
C CYS A 59 7.56 -1.95 -12.67
N GLY A 60 7.54 -2.88 -13.62
CA GLY A 60 6.99 -2.66 -14.96
C GLY A 60 7.85 -1.68 -15.74
N LYS A 61 7.29 -0.54 -16.12
CA LYS A 61 8.02 0.50 -16.88
C LYS A 61 9.32 0.94 -16.19
N HIS A 62 9.35 0.94 -14.85
CA HIS A 62 10.54 1.30 -14.09
C HIS A 62 11.53 0.15 -13.94
N ASN A 63 11.04 -1.10 -13.92
CA ASN A 63 11.87 -2.29 -13.78
C ASN A 63 11.16 -3.56 -14.31
N MET A 64 11.44 -3.92 -15.56
CA MET A 64 10.82 -5.09 -16.20
C MET A 64 11.32 -6.43 -15.66
N SER A 65 12.47 -6.44 -14.97
CA SER A 65 13.03 -7.64 -14.33
C SER A 65 12.44 -7.93 -12.95
N SER A 66 11.38 -7.22 -12.54
CA SER A 66 10.78 -7.41 -11.23
C SER A 66 10.00 -8.75 -11.18
N PRO A 67 10.11 -9.54 -10.09
CA PRO A 67 9.44 -10.84 -9.99
C PRO A 67 7.91 -10.79 -10.14
N CYS A 68 7.30 -9.64 -9.84
CA CYS A 68 5.86 -9.43 -9.95
C CYS A 68 5.37 -9.25 -11.40
N ILE A 69 6.26 -9.10 -12.38
CA ILE A 69 5.89 -8.89 -13.78
C ILE A 69 5.58 -10.21 -14.46
N ILE A 70 4.35 -10.32 -14.97
CA ILE A 70 3.84 -11.45 -15.76
C ILE A 70 3.18 -10.86 -17.00
N GLU A 71 3.51 -11.37 -18.19
CA GLU A 71 2.98 -10.87 -19.47
C GLU A 71 3.10 -9.33 -19.62
N ASN A 72 4.26 -8.76 -19.23
CA ASN A 72 4.55 -7.32 -19.25
C ASN A 72 3.65 -6.46 -18.34
N LYS A 73 2.89 -7.06 -17.42
CA LYS A 73 2.03 -6.36 -16.45
C LYS A 73 2.37 -6.77 -15.02
N CYS A 74 2.16 -5.86 -14.07
CA CYS A 74 2.30 -6.18 -12.66
C CYS A 74 1.14 -7.09 -12.21
N SER A 75 1.45 -8.33 -11.85
CA SER A 75 0.48 -9.31 -11.33
C SER A 75 -0.21 -8.84 -10.04
N LYS A 76 0.43 -7.96 -9.27
CA LYS A 76 -0.12 -7.35 -8.04
C LYS A 76 -0.97 -6.09 -8.30
N ARG A 77 -1.14 -5.71 -9.57
CA ARG A 77 -1.99 -4.61 -10.04
C ARG A 77 -1.64 -3.23 -9.46
N HIS A 78 -0.35 -2.96 -9.25
CA HIS A 78 0.13 -1.59 -9.05
C HIS A 78 0.27 -0.91 -10.42
N LEU A 79 -0.07 0.38 -10.57
CA LEU A 79 -0.42 1.38 -9.54
C LEU A 79 -1.89 1.34 -9.09
N ARG A 80 -2.14 1.61 -7.80
CA ARG A 80 -3.51 1.72 -7.27
C ARG A 80 -4.08 3.12 -7.53
N ALA A 81 -5.40 3.22 -7.64
CA ALA A 81 -6.05 4.52 -7.82
C ALA A 81 -5.79 5.43 -6.61
N LEU A 82 -5.50 6.71 -6.86
CA LEU A 82 -5.48 7.73 -5.82
C LEU A 82 -6.93 8.11 -5.50
N LEU A 83 -7.30 8.00 -4.23
CA LEU A 83 -8.65 8.21 -3.73
C LEU A 83 -8.59 9.09 -2.48
N ALA A 84 -9.44 10.11 -2.41
CA ALA A 84 -9.51 10.99 -1.25
C ALA A 84 -10.11 10.30 -0.02
N ASP A 85 -10.96 9.29 -0.22
CA ASP A 85 -11.64 8.53 0.83
C ASP A 85 -11.70 7.04 0.49
N THR A 86 -11.83 6.19 1.51
CA THR A 86 -12.06 4.75 1.31
C THR A 86 -13.46 4.52 0.74
N ILE A 87 -13.56 3.65 -0.28
CA ILE A 87 -14.82 3.28 -0.93
C ILE A 87 -15.07 1.79 -0.71
N THR A 88 -16.18 1.44 -0.08
CA THR A 88 -16.62 0.05 0.08
C THR A 88 -17.58 -0.34 -1.04
N GLY A 89 -17.19 -1.32 -1.87
CA GLY A 89 -18.04 -1.92 -2.89
C GLY A 89 -18.89 -3.10 -2.39
N ASN A 90 -19.65 -3.71 -3.31
CA ASN A 90 -20.46 -4.90 -3.03
C ASN A 90 -19.65 -6.22 -3.10
N ASP A 91 -18.41 -6.18 -3.56
CA ASP A 91 -17.52 -7.34 -3.70
C ASP A 91 -16.77 -7.70 -2.41
N GLY A 92 -16.97 -6.93 -1.34
CA GLY A 92 -16.35 -7.15 -0.03
C GLY A 92 -14.91 -6.65 0.09
N TYR A 93 -14.35 -6.02 -0.95
CA TYR A 93 -12.99 -5.48 -0.92
C TYR A 93 -13.03 -3.93 -0.96
N PRO A 94 -12.65 -3.24 0.13
CA PRO A 94 -12.58 -1.79 0.11
C PRO A 94 -11.47 -1.31 -0.82
N LEU A 95 -11.75 -0.24 -1.56
CA LEU A 95 -10.73 0.58 -2.20
C LEU A 95 -10.24 1.59 -1.17
N TYR A 96 -9.06 1.35 -0.60
CA TYR A 96 -8.50 2.20 0.45
C TYR A 96 -8.18 3.61 -0.04
N ARG A 97 -8.36 4.58 0.86
CA ARG A 97 -7.90 5.95 0.71
C ARG A 97 -6.41 6.02 0.40
N ARG A 98 -6.07 6.79 -0.63
CA ARG A 98 -4.71 7.06 -1.12
C ARG A 98 -4.69 8.48 -1.66
N ARG A 99 -4.50 9.48 -0.79
CA ARG A 99 -4.60 10.89 -1.21
C ARG A 99 -3.52 11.23 -2.23
N SER A 100 -3.91 11.99 -3.26
CA SER A 100 -2.97 12.64 -4.17
C SER A 100 -2.29 13.83 -3.50
N GLU A 101 -1.22 14.37 -4.10
CA GLU A 101 -0.56 15.59 -3.61
C GLU A 101 -1.55 16.76 -3.46
N GLU A 102 -2.48 16.91 -4.41
CA GLU A 102 -3.56 17.91 -4.36
C GLU A 102 -4.49 17.74 -3.15
N ASN A 103 -4.60 16.52 -2.63
CA ASN A 103 -5.40 16.17 -1.45
C ASN A 103 -4.53 15.93 -0.21
N ASN A 104 -3.36 16.58 -0.11
CA ASN A 104 -2.45 16.47 1.04
C ASN A 104 -1.86 15.05 1.22
N GLY A 105 -1.73 14.31 0.12
CA GLY A 105 -0.88 13.12 0.01
C GLY A 105 0.58 13.50 -0.12
N ARG A 106 1.48 12.56 0.17
CA ARG A 106 2.94 12.77 0.12
C ARG A 106 3.55 11.99 -1.03
N THR A 107 4.72 12.43 -1.46
CA THR A 107 5.58 11.74 -2.40
C THR A 107 6.99 11.63 -1.86
N LEU A 108 7.76 10.69 -2.39
CA LEU A 108 9.17 10.52 -2.09
C LEU A 108 9.91 9.96 -3.30
N ILE A 109 11.24 10.11 -3.30
CA ILE A 109 12.09 9.60 -4.36
C ILE A 109 12.71 8.28 -3.89
N LEU A 110 12.37 7.18 -4.57
CA LEU A 110 13.06 5.91 -4.39
C LEU A 110 14.16 5.72 -5.45
N LYS A 111 15.33 5.29 -4.99
CA LYS A 111 16.41 4.87 -5.88
C LYS A 111 16.25 3.39 -6.21
N VAL A 112 15.85 3.09 -7.45
CA VAL A 112 15.73 1.72 -7.95
C VAL A 112 16.82 1.48 -8.98
N LYS A 113 17.75 0.58 -8.64
CA LYS A 113 19.01 0.37 -9.38
C LYS A 113 19.80 1.68 -9.49
N TYR A 114 19.81 2.29 -10.66
CA TYR A 114 20.53 3.55 -10.96
C TYR A 114 19.59 4.70 -11.33
N LYS A 115 18.28 4.55 -11.07
CA LYS A 115 17.27 5.54 -11.42
C LYS A 115 16.55 6.03 -10.17
N ASN A 116 16.30 7.33 -10.13
CA ASN A 116 15.39 7.94 -9.18
C ASN A 116 13.97 7.85 -9.73
N VAL A 117 13.05 7.32 -8.93
CA VAL A 117 11.64 7.17 -9.26
C VAL A 117 10.83 7.95 -8.24
N LEU A 118 9.99 8.87 -8.70
CA LEU A 118 9.01 9.53 -7.85
C LEU A 118 7.89 8.54 -7.51
N VAL A 119 7.62 8.38 -6.23
CA VAL A 119 6.67 7.44 -5.66
C VAL A 119 5.66 8.22 -4.84
N ASP A 120 4.38 7.99 -5.11
CA ASP A 120 3.24 8.51 -4.38
C ASP A 120 2.48 7.39 -3.63
N ASN A 121 1.35 7.75 -3.03
CA ASN A 121 0.48 6.82 -2.33
C ASN A 121 -0.09 5.69 -3.21
N SER A 122 0.02 5.73 -4.54
CA SER A 122 -0.45 4.66 -5.43
C SER A 122 0.42 3.39 -5.34
N TRP A 123 1.63 3.51 -4.81
CA TRP A 123 2.59 2.41 -4.63
C TRP A 123 2.53 1.74 -3.27
N ILE A 124 1.82 2.33 -2.29
CA ILE A 124 1.82 1.83 -0.92
C ILE A 124 1.02 0.53 -0.81
N VAL A 125 1.60 -0.50 -0.23
CA VAL A 125 0.88 -1.70 0.20
C VAL A 125 0.16 -1.34 1.51
N PRO A 126 -1.16 -1.57 1.62
CA PRO A 126 -1.89 -1.23 2.85
C PRO A 126 -1.30 -1.93 4.08
N TYR A 127 -1.23 -1.21 5.20
CA TYR A 127 -0.70 -1.65 6.49
C TYR A 127 -1.65 -1.29 7.64
#